data_AF-A0A5D4TCF5-F1
#
_entry.id   AF-A0A5D4TCF5-F1
#
_cell.length_a   1.000
_cell.length_b   1.000
_cell.length_c   1.000
_cell.angle_alpha   90.00
_cell.angle_beta   90.00
_cell.angle_gamma   90.00
#
_symmetry.space_group_name_H-M   'P 1'
#
loop_
_entity.id
_entity.type
_entity.pdbx_description
1 polymer ?
#
loop_
_entity_poly.entity_id
_entity_poly.type
_entity_poly.pdbx_seq_one_letter_code
_entity_poly.pdbx_strand_id
1 'polypeptide(L)'
;MSANYDPVCQQALEGIVLKRKQSLYEISKQSQSWIKVINYQFANVLVTGYCKYELGWLLADESGRPLGIMELGVLSEGKSKCIFK
;
A
#
# COMPACT_ATOMS: atom_id res chain seq x y z
N MET A 1 -22.39 -2.89 9.09
CA MET A 1 -20.97 -3.16 8.74
C MET A 1 -19.98 -2.56 9.75
N SER A 2 -20.42 -1.72 10.70
CA SER A 2 -19.57 -0.76 11.43
C SER A 2 -18.97 -1.25 12.76
N ALA A 3 -19.69 -2.05 13.55
CA ALA A 3 -19.33 -2.28 14.96
C ALA A 3 -17.90 -2.80 15.22
N ASN A 4 -17.33 -3.58 14.29
CA ASN A 4 -15.98 -4.13 14.44
C ASN A 4 -14.92 -3.44 13.56
N TYR A 5 -15.31 -2.68 12.54
CA TYR A 5 -14.36 -2.03 11.63
C TYR A 5 -13.90 -0.68 12.20
N ASP A 6 -14.83 0.10 12.73
CA ASP A 6 -14.57 1.42 13.31
C ASP A 6 -13.50 1.40 14.43
N PRO A 7 -13.52 0.48 15.41
CA PRO A 7 -12.47 0.43 16.44
C PRO A 7 -11.10 0.04 15.87
N VAL A 8 -11.07 -0.79 14.82
CA VAL A 8 -9.82 -1.22 14.15
C VAL A 8 -9.18 -0.04 13.42
N CYS A 9 -9.98 0.79 12.76
CA CYS A 9 -9.52 2.05 12.16
C CYS A 9 -9.00 3.03 13.22
N GLN A 10 -9.69 3.18 14.35
CA GLN A 10 -9.27 4.07 15.45
C GLN A 10 -7.94 3.63 16.07
N GLN A 11 -7.69 2.32 16.14
CA GLN A 11 -6.44 1.76 16.66
C GLN A 11 -5.31 1.69 15.62
N ALA A 12 -5.53 2.23 14.41
CA ALA A 12 -4.57 2.19 13.30
C ALA A 12 -4.09 0.77 12.95
N LEU A 13 -4.95 -0.24 13.14
CA LEU A 13 -4.67 -1.63 12.77
C LEU A 13 -4.83 -1.81 11.24
N GLU A 14 -4.13 -2.80 10.68
CA GLU A 14 -4.13 -3.09 9.23
C GLU A 14 -5.53 -3.37 8.69
N GLY A 15 -6.42 -3.99 9.48
CA GLY A 15 -7.78 -4.28 9.06
C GLY A 15 -8.40 -5.48 9.77
N ILE A 16 -9.39 -6.09 9.13
CA ILE A 16 -10.15 -7.23 9.67
C ILE A 16 -10.20 -8.41 8.69
N VAL A 17 -10.39 -9.61 9.25
CA VAL A 17 -10.65 -10.82 8.48
C VAL A 17 -12.06 -11.31 8.76
N LEU A 18 -12.89 -11.38 7.72
CA LEU A 18 -14.26 -11.86 7.78
C LEU A 18 -14.30 -13.34 7.43
N LYS A 19 -14.86 -14.16 8.32
CA LYS A 19 -15.05 -15.61 8.12
C LYS A 19 -16.52 -15.96 8.20
N ARG A 20 -17.02 -16.75 7.24
CA ARG A 20 -18.39 -17.28 7.30
C ARG A 20 -18.47 -18.34 8.41
N LYS A 21 -19.44 -18.21 9.33
CA LYS A 21 -19.56 -19.09 10.51
C LYS A 21 -19.63 -20.59 10.17
N GLN A 22 -20.33 -20.96 9.09
CA GLN A 22 -20.45 -22.36 8.65
C GLN A 22 -19.41 -22.79 7.60
N SER A 23 -18.37 -22.00 7.30
CA SER A 23 -17.36 -22.44 6.32
C SER A 23 -16.39 -23.44 6.93
N LEU A 24 -16.12 -24.52 6.21
CA LEU A 24 -15.01 -25.42 6.51
C LEU A 24 -13.67 -24.74 6.18
N TYR A 25 -12.61 -25.18 6.87
CA TYR A 25 -11.26 -24.75 6.59
C TYR A 25 -10.76 -25.43 5.32
N GLU A 26 -10.44 -24.64 4.29
CA GLU A 26 -9.83 -25.15 3.06
C GLU A 26 -8.31 -24.96 3.15
N ILE A 27 -7.52 -26.02 2.92
CA ILE A 27 -6.05 -25.94 2.92
C ILE A 27 -5.58 -25.44 1.55
N SER A 28 -4.55 -24.59 1.56
CA SER A 28 -3.87 -24.06 0.36
C SER A 28 -4.79 -23.38 -0.67
N LYS A 29 -5.90 -22.80 -0.23
CA LYS A 29 -6.88 -22.17 -1.11
C LYS A 29 -7.32 -20.80 -0.59
N GLN A 30 -7.45 -19.84 -1.50
CA GLN A 30 -8.04 -18.54 -1.20
C GLN A 30 -9.57 -18.65 -1.24
N SER A 31 -10.16 -19.05 -0.11
CA SER A 31 -11.60 -19.24 0.00
C SER A 31 -12.34 -17.91 -0.03
N GLN A 32 -13.44 -17.83 -0.80
CA GLN A 32 -14.36 -16.69 -0.75
C GLN A 32 -15.05 -16.52 0.61
N SER A 33 -15.02 -17.56 1.45
CA SER A 33 -15.52 -17.51 2.82
C SER A 33 -14.62 -16.72 3.77
N TRP A 34 -13.37 -16.44 3.38
CA TRP A 34 -12.33 -15.78 4.19
C TRP A 34 -11.88 -14.51 3.46
N ILE A 35 -12.48 -13.38 3.79
CA ILE A 35 -12.26 -12.10 3.11
C ILE A 35 -11.41 -11.21 4.00
N LYS A 36 -10.31 -10.71 3.46
CA LYS A 36 -9.48 -9.69 4.13
C LYS A 36 -10.00 -8.31 3.72
N VAL A 37 -10.25 -7.45 4.70
CA VAL A 37 -10.60 -6.05 4.50
C VAL A 37 -9.48 -5.21 5.10
N ILE A 38 -8.73 -4.53 4.24
CA ILE A 38 -7.55 -3.75 4.62
C ILE A 38 -7.93 -2.27 4.74
N ASN A 39 -7.47 -1.64 5.81
CA ASN A 39 -7.55 -0.21 6.07
C ASN A 39 -6.30 0.47 5.48
N TYR A 40 -6.38 0.93 4.24
CA TYR A 40 -5.30 1.69 3.62
C TYR A 40 -5.28 3.13 4.15
N GLN A 41 -4.15 3.53 4.74
CA GLN A 41 -3.89 4.91 5.11
C GLN A 41 -3.17 5.61 3.96
N PHE A 42 -3.68 6.78 3.58
CA PHE A 42 -3.10 7.59 2.51
C PHE A 42 -2.50 8.85 3.12
N ALA A 43 -1.36 9.26 2.60
CA ALA A 43 -0.72 10.52 2.93
C ALA A 43 -0.40 11.26 1.64
N ASN A 44 -0.65 12.57 1.62
CA ASN A 44 -0.18 13.44 0.56
C ASN A 44 1.29 13.76 0.83
N VAL A 45 2.14 13.57 -0.16
CA VAL A 45 3.59 13.72 -0.05
C VAL A 45 4.12 14.45 -1.27
N LEU A 46 5.22 15.18 -1.10
CA LEU A 46 5.91 15.87 -2.17
C LEU A 46 6.98 14.96 -2.77
N VAL A 47 7.02 14.85 -4.09
CA VAL A 47 8.11 14.18 -4.80
C VAL A 47 9.25 15.17 -4.99
N THR A 48 10.35 14.97 -4.26
CA THR A 48 11.53 15.86 -4.29
C THR A 48 12.58 15.41 -5.28
N GLY A 49 12.57 14.16 -5.71
CA GLY A 49 13.52 13.63 -6.68
C GLY A 49 13.20 12.21 -7.12
N TYR A 50 14.08 11.65 -7.95
CA TYR A 50 13.98 10.27 -8.43
C TYR A 50 15.37 9.67 -8.58
N CYS A 51 15.50 8.36 -8.31
CA CYS A 51 16.73 7.62 -8.58
C CYS A 51 16.72 7.09 -10.02
N LYS A 52 17.84 7.29 -10.74
CA LYS A 52 18.01 6.85 -12.14
C LYS A 52 18.43 5.39 -12.26
N TYR A 53 19.18 4.88 -11.29
CA TYR A 53 19.71 3.52 -11.31
C TYR A 53 18.69 2.50 -10.81
N GLU A 54 17.95 2.86 -9.76
CA GLU A 54 16.86 2.09 -9.18
C GLU A 54 15.60 2.95 -9.26
N LEU A 55 14.57 2.49 -9.97
CA LEU A 55 13.34 3.27 -10.16
C LEU A 55 12.66 3.50 -8.80
N GLY A 56 12.78 4.71 -8.28
CA GLY A 56 12.16 5.10 -7.03
C GLY A 56 11.99 6.61 -6.93
N TRP A 57 10.86 7.04 -6.39
CA TRP A 57 10.59 8.44 -6.09
C TRP A 57 11.04 8.77 -4.67
N LEU A 58 11.79 9.86 -4.51
CA LEU A 58 12.15 10.40 -3.21
C LEU A 58 10.99 11.26 -2.70
N LEU A 59 10.48 10.89 -1.52
CA LEU A 59 9.34 11.54 -0.90
C LEU A 59 9.78 12.45 0.23
N ALA A 60 9.15 13.61 0.33
CA ALA A 60 9.30 14.53 1.43
C ALA A 60 7.93 15.03 1.92
N ASP A 61 7.89 15.41 3.19
CA ASP A 61 6.77 16.09 3.82
C ASP A 61 6.70 17.56 3.35
N GLU A 62 5.60 18.28 3.63
CA GLU A 62 5.45 19.71 3.29
C GLU A 62 6.54 20.58 3.92
N SER A 63 7.07 20.16 5.07
CA SER A 63 8.20 20.82 5.76
C SER A 63 9.58 20.48 5.15
N GLY A 64 9.63 19.70 4.06
CA GLY A 64 10.88 19.28 3.42
C GLY A 64 11.62 18.14 4.14
N ARG A 65 10.99 17.47 5.12
CA ARG A 65 11.57 16.31 5.81
C ARG A 65 11.50 15.08 4.91
N PRO A 66 12.59 14.32 4.74
CA PRO A 66 12.57 13.11 3.92
C PRO A 66 11.69 12.02 4.56
N LEU A 67 10.76 11.45 3.80
CA LEU A 67 9.82 10.40 4.24
C LEU A 67 10.18 9.00 3.73
N GLY A 68 11.07 8.90 2.74
CA GLY A 68 11.56 7.63 2.20
C GLY A 68 11.49 7.55 0.68
N ILE A 69 11.58 6.33 0.15
CA ILE A 69 11.59 6.04 -1.28
C ILE A 69 10.36 5.20 -1.64
N MET A 70 9.66 5.56 -2.71
CA MET A 70 8.56 4.78 -3.27
C MET A 70 9.01 4.10 -4.57
N GLU A 71 9.17 2.78 -4.51
CA GLU A 71 9.63 1.94 -5.64
C GLU A 71 8.46 1.38 -6.47
N LEU A 72 7.37 1.05 -5.81
CA LEU A 72 6.18 0.45 -6.42
C LEU A 72 5.21 1.55 -6.88
N GLY A 73 4.92 1.61 -8.18
CA GLY A 73 3.96 2.57 -8.75
C GLY A 73 4.56 3.59 -9.73
N VAL A 74 5.87 3.54 -9.98
CA VAL A 74 6.51 4.36 -11.01
C VAL A 74 6.06 3.87 -12.41
N LEU A 75 5.41 4.74 -13.19
CA LEU A 75 4.97 4.45 -14.56
C LEU A 75 6.15 4.00 -15.43
N SER A 76 6.00 2.85 -16.08
CA SER A 76 7.02 2.24 -16.94
C SER A 76 7.35 3.04 -18.20
N GLU A 77 6.59 4.09 -18.53
CA GLU A 77 6.90 4.97 -19.66
C GLU A 77 8.16 5.83 -19.40
N GLY A 78 8.60 5.94 -18.15
CA GLY A 78 9.92 6.45 -17.77
C GLY A 78 11.08 5.47 -17.95
N LYS A 79 10.85 4.25 -18.49
CA LYS A 79 11.91 3.26 -18.76
C LYS A 79 12.76 3.59 -19.99
N SER A 80 12.41 4.63 -20.75
CA SER A 80 12.92 4.85 -22.10
C SER A 80 13.53 6.22 -22.31
N LYS A 81 14.41 6.71 -21.42
CA LYS A 81 15.30 7.86 -21.72
C LYS A 81 16.45 8.01 -20.72
N CYS A 82 17.24 6.95 -20.56
CA CYS A 82 18.63 7.09 -20.16
C CYS A 82 19.49 6.28 -21.13
N ILE A 83 19.45 6.68 -22.41
CA ILE A 83 20.50 6.35 -23.36
C ILE A 83 21.45 7.54 -23.29
N PHE A 84 22.59 7.36 -22.62
CA PHE A 84 23.69 8.30 -22.68
C PHE A 84 24.11 8.46 -24.15
N LYS A 85 24.13 9.68 -24.67
CA LYS A 85 24.86 10.05 -25.88
C LYS A 85 25.98 11.00 -25.50
#